data_AF-J9E076-F1
#
_entry.id   AF-J9E076-F1
#
_cell.length_a   1.000
_cell.length_b   1.000
_cell.length_c   1.000
_cell.angle_alpha   90.00
_cell.angle_beta   90.00
_cell.angle_gamma   90.00
#
_symmetry.space_group_name_H-M   'P 1'
#
loop_
_entity.id
_entity.type
_entity.pdbx_description
1 polymer ?
#
loop_
_entity_poly.entity_id
_entity_poly.type
_entity_poly.pdbx_seq_one_letter_code
_entity_poly.pdbx_strand_id
1 'polypeptide(L)'
;MHDIYEVDCEQVRDLLFLEYGEFLHKRGQKFTDFDMIRKEIEDETDRITGQNKGISPIPINLRIFSPNVLNLTLIDLPGLTKVPVGDQPPDIEHQIREMLLTYISRETCLVLAVTPAN
;
A
#
# COMPACT_ATOMS: atom_id res chain seq x y z
N MET A 1 -1.19 -3.34 -10.44
CA MET A 1 -1.69 -2.60 -9.29
C MET A 1 -0.76 -1.40 -9.17
N HIS A 2 -1.29 -0.19 -9.35
CA HIS A 2 -0.47 1.01 -9.49
C HIS A 2 -0.71 2.01 -8.35
N ASP A 3 -1.17 1.55 -7.20
CA ASP A 3 -1.41 2.42 -6.05
C ASP A 3 -0.33 2.26 -4.99
N ILE A 4 -0.33 3.21 -4.06
CA ILE A 4 0.54 3.21 -2.89
C ILE A 4 -0.23 2.64 -1.71
N TYR A 5 0.40 1.71 -0.99
CA TYR A 5 -0.12 1.16 0.25
C TYR A 5 0.81 1.55 1.39
N GLU A 6 0.30 2.29 2.37
CA GLU A 6 1.04 2.63 3.59
C GLU A 6 0.49 1.76 4.73
N VAL A 7 1.31 0.82 5.18
CA VAL A 7 0.96 -0.14 6.22
C VAL A 7 1.75 0.17 7.48
N ASP A 8 1.05 0.65 8.50
CA ASP A 8 1.59 0.90 9.82
C ASP A 8 1.39 -0.35 10.69
N CYS A 9 2.48 -1.03 11.02
CA CYS A 9 2.47 -2.13 11.98
C CYS A 9 2.64 -1.57 13.39
N GLU A 10 1.71 -1.89 14.29
CA GLU A 10 1.73 -1.49 15.70
C GLU A 10 1.77 -2.72 16.60
N GLN A 11 2.82 -2.80 17.41
CA GLN A 11 2.99 -3.87 18.37
C GLN A 11 2.09 -3.65 19.58
N VAL A 12 1.10 -4.52 19.74
CA VAL A 12 0.17 -4.47 20.88
C VAL A 12 0.56 -5.50 21.95
N ARG A 13 0.52 -5.06 23.21
CA ARG A 13 0.67 -5.95 24.38
C ARG A 13 -0.69 -6.50 24.78
N ASP A 14 -1.31 -7.26 23.89
CA ASP A 14 -2.58 -7.91 24.17
C ASP A 14 -2.34 -9.33 24.70
N LEU A 15 -2.99 -9.67 25.81
CA LEU A 15 -2.95 -11.01 26.40
C LEU A 15 -3.79 -12.02 25.60
N LEU A 16 -4.69 -11.53 24.76
CA LEU A 16 -5.60 -12.35 23.95
C LEU A 16 -5.05 -12.70 22.57
N PHE A 17 -3.83 -12.26 22.22
CA PHE A 17 -3.20 -12.47 20.91
C PHE A 17 -4.08 -12.10 19.70
N LEU A 18 -5.01 -11.16 19.87
CA LEU A 18 -5.94 -10.79 18.81
C LEU A 18 -5.25 -9.85 17.82
N GLU A 19 -5.08 -10.34 16.60
CA GLU A 19 -4.54 -9.57 15.48
C GLU A 19 -5.68 -8.96 14.66
N TYR A 20 -5.55 -7.70 14.27
CA TYR A 20 -6.54 -7.04 13.43
C TYR A 20 -5.96 -5.89 12.62
N GLY A 21 -6.60 -5.58 11.50
CA GLY A 21 -6.36 -4.39 10.71
C GLY A 21 -7.41 -3.32 10.93
N GLU A 22 -7.05 -2.05 10.71
CA GLU A 22 -7.98 -0.92 10.63
C GLU A 22 -7.55 0.00 9.48
N PHE A 23 -8.47 0.28 8.56
CA PHE A 23 -8.22 1.23 7.48
C PHE A 23 -8.53 2.65 7.91
N LEU A 24 -7.71 3.62 7.47
CA LEU A 24 -7.91 5.03 7.80
C LEU A 24 -9.26 5.56 7.30
N HIS A 25 -9.77 5.06 6.17
CA HIS A 25 -11.08 5.42 5.61
C HIS A 25 -12.26 4.67 6.25
N LYS A 26 -12.01 3.66 7.09
CA LYS A 26 -13.01 2.89 7.85
C LYS A 26 -12.70 2.85 9.34
N ARG A 27 -12.50 4.03 9.94
CA ARG A 27 -12.15 4.18 11.36
C ARG A 27 -13.13 3.45 12.27
N GLY A 28 -12.61 2.75 13.26
CA GLY A 28 -13.35 1.95 14.23
C GLY A 28 -13.79 0.56 13.73
N GLN A 29 -13.64 0.26 12.44
CA GLN A 29 -13.89 -1.08 11.91
C GLN A 29 -12.63 -1.94 12.03
N LYS A 30 -12.70 -2.99 12.85
CA LYS A 30 -11.62 -3.97 13.00
C LYS A 30 -11.79 -5.13 12.02
N PHE A 31 -10.75 -5.40 11.25
CA PHE A 31 -10.68 -6.52 10.33
C PHE A 31 -9.79 -7.61 10.93
N THR A 32 -10.38 -8.68 11.45
CA THR A 32 -9.64 -9.83 12.00
C THR A 32 -9.33 -10.90 10.95
N ASP A 33 -9.97 -10.80 9.78
CA ASP A 33 -9.74 -11.68 8.63
C ASP A 33 -8.90 -10.93 7.58
N PHE A 34 -7.71 -11.47 7.29
CA PHE A 34 -6.78 -10.87 6.33
C PHE A 34 -7.28 -10.99 4.87
N ASP A 35 -8.15 -11.93 4.55
CA ASP A 35 -8.77 -12.00 3.22
C ASP A 35 -9.76 -10.83 3.02
N MET A 36 -10.43 -10.40 4.09
CA MET A 36 -11.27 -9.19 4.07
C MET A 36 -10.43 -7.92 3.93
N ILE A 37 -9.22 -7.88 4.51
CA ILE A 37 -8.27 -6.77 4.31
C ILE A 37 -7.83 -6.71 2.83
N ARG A 38 -7.46 -7.86 2.24
CA ARG A 38 -7.09 -7.91 0.81
C ARG A 38 -8.22 -7.42 -0.09
N LYS A 39 -9.44 -7.90 0.18
CA LYS A 39 -10.62 -7.47 -0.57
C LYS A 39 -10.88 -5.97 -0.43
N GLU A 40 -10.75 -5.42 0.77
CA GLU A 40 -10.94 -3.99 0.99
C GLU A 40 -9.91 -3.14 0.25
N ILE A 41 -8.65 -3.60 0.18
CA ILE A 41 -7.60 -2.97 -0.62
C ILE A 41 -8.00 -2.92 -2.09
N GLU A 42 -8.47 -4.04 -2.64
CA GLU A 42 -8.94 -4.12 -4.04
C GLU A 42 -10.15 -3.19 -4.28
N ASP A 43 -11.14 -3.23 -3.40
CA ASP A 43 -12.36 -2.42 -3.48
C ASP A 43 -12.03 -0.91 -3.44
N GLU A 44 -11.10 -0.48 -2.57
CA GLU A 44 -10.70 0.93 -2.46
C GLU A 44 -9.82 1.37 -3.63
N THR A 45 -8.93 0.51 -4.13
CA THR A 45 -8.17 0.73 -5.37
C THR A 45 -9.10 0.97 -6.55
N ASP A 46 -10.10 0.10 -6.74
CA ASP A 46 -11.08 0.22 -7.84
C ASP A 46 -11.94 1.48 -7.70
N ARG A 47 -12.29 1.87 -6.46
CA ARG A 47 -13.05 3.09 -6.19
C ARG A 47 -12.28 4.36 -6.56
N ILE A 48 -10.98 4.40 -6.30
CA ILE A 48 -10.15 5.58 -6.54
C ILE A 48 -9.70 5.66 -8.00
N THR A 49 -9.25 4.55 -8.57
CA THR A 49 -8.65 4.52 -9.92
C THR A 49 -9.67 4.21 -11.02
N GLY A 50 -10.87 3.74 -10.66
CA GLY A 50 -11.85 3.22 -11.60
C GLY A 50 -11.39 1.90 -12.25
N GLN A 51 -12.18 1.38 -13.19
CA GLN A 51 -11.84 0.12 -13.88
C GLN A 51 -10.66 0.22 -14.87
N ASN A 52 -10.13 1.44 -15.10
CA ASN A 52 -9.18 1.73 -16.17
C ASN A 52 -7.70 1.65 -15.76
N LYS A 53 -7.37 0.99 -14.64
CA LYS A 53 -5.98 0.71 -14.21
C LYS A 53 -5.10 1.97 -14.11
N GLY A 54 -5.72 3.10 -13.76
CA GLY A 54 -5.04 4.36 -13.48
C GLY A 54 -4.13 4.25 -12.26
N ILE A 55 -3.42 5.33 -11.97
CA ILE A 55 -2.51 5.45 -10.83
C ILE A 55 -3.07 6.52 -9.92
N SER A 56 -3.20 6.20 -8.63
CA SER A 56 -3.57 7.18 -7.62
C SER A 56 -2.34 7.61 -6.81
N PRO A 57 -2.08 8.93 -6.68
CA PRO A 57 -1.10 9.43 -5.70
C PRO A 57 -1.63 9.40 -4.27
N ILE A 58 -2.91 9.08 -4.05
CA ILE A 58 -3.53 9.02 -2.73
C ILE A 58 -3.28 7.62 -2.15
N PRO A 59 -2.52 7.50 -1.05
CA PRO A 59 -2.20 6.20 -0.47
C PRO A 59 -3.39 5.59 0.28
N ILE A 60 -3.53 4.28 0.20
CA ILE A 60 -4.42 3.50 1.07
C ILE A 60 -3.66 3.22 2.37
N ASN A 61 -4.20 3.73 3.48
CA ASN A 61 -3.56 3.65 4.79
C ASN A 61 -4.19 2.55 5.64
N LEU A 62 -3.39 1.56 6.03
CA LEU A 62 -3.80 0.41 6.81
C LEU A 62 -2.95 0.30 8.07
N ARG A 63 -3.59 0.17 9.23
CA ARG A 63 -2.90 -0.15 10.48
C ARG A 63 -3.09 -1.61 10.80
N ILE A 64 -2.01 -2.33 11.10
CA ILE A 64 -2.01 -3.72 11.55
C ILE A 64 -1.57 -3.77 13.00
N PHE A 65 -2.43 -4.30 13.86
CA PHE A 65 -2.15 -4.50 15.27
C PHE A 65 -1.84 -5.97 15.51
N SER A 66 -0.65 -6.28 16.03
CA SER A 66 -0.25 -7.66 16.34
C SER A 66 0.79 -7.69 17.48
N PRO A 67 0.81 -8.70 18.35
CA PRO A 67 1.88 -8.87 19.32
C PRO A 67 3.20 -9.31 18.68
N ASN A 68 3.17 -9.82 17.44
CA ASN A 68 4.28 -10.48 16.75
C ASN A 68 5.02 -9.57 15.75
N VAL A 69 4.61 -8.30 15.64
CA VAL A 69 5.24 -7.31 14.75
C VAL A 69 6.07 -6.32 15.54
N LEU A 70 6.99 -5.64 14.86
CA LEU A 70 7.65 -4.45 15.38
C LEU A 70 6.88 -3.21 14.94
N ASN A 71 7.05 -2.12 15.66
CA ASN A 71 6.56 -0.82 15.23
C ASN A 71 7.34 -0.37 13.99
N LEU A 72 6.71 -0.44 12.82
CA LEU A 72 7.32 -0.08 11.54
C LEU A 72 6.24 0.36 10.55
N THR A 73 6.62 1.21 9.61
CA THR A 73 5.78 1.58 8.47
C THR A 73 6.37 0.94 7.22
N LEU A 74 5.57 0.12 6.53
CA LEU A 74 5.89 -0.41 5.20
C LEU A 74 5.16 0.43 4.17
N ILE A 75 5.86 0.79 3.10
CA ILE A 75 5.27 1.50 1.98
C ILE A 75 5.45 0.60 0.77
N ASP A 76 4.35 0.01 0.30
CA ASP A 76 4.31 -0.70 -0.96
C ASP A 76 3.99 0.30 -2.08
N LEU A 77 4.80 0.24 -3.12
CA LEU A 77 4.85 1.24 -4.16
C LEU A 77 4.58 0.61 -5.53
N PRO A 78 3.95 1.33 -6.46
CA PRO A 78 3.68 0.81 -7.79
C PRO A 78 4.96 0.41 -8.53
N GLY A 79 4.90 -0.74 -9.22
CA GLY A 79 6.00 -1.20 -10.06
C GLY A 79 6.27 -0.24 -11.22
N LEU A 80 7.55 -0.01 -11.52
CA LEU A 80 7.94 0.79 -12.69
C LEU A 80 7.53 0.09 -13.99
N THR A 81 6.78 0.79 -14.85
CA THR A 81 6.40 0.30 -16.19
C THR A 81 6.96 1.25 -17.25
N LYS A 82 7.54 0.70 -18.32
CA LYS A 82 8.09 1.47 -19.45
C LYS A 82 7.14 1.61 -20.63
N VAL A 83 6.10 0.77 -20.69
CA VAL A 83 5.15 0.73 -21.79
C VAL A 83 3.76 0.87 -21.19
N PRO A 84 3.01 1.94 -21.52
CA PRO A 84 1.64 2.08 -21.05
C PRO A 84 0.78 0.94 -21.62
N VAL A 85 -0.10 0.38 -20.79
CA VAL A 85 -1.04 -0.67 -21.18
C VAL A 85 -2.48 -0.23 -20.97
N GLY A 86 -3.34 -0.54 -21.93
CA GLY A 86 -4.75 -0.11 -21.90
C GLY A 86 -4.87 1.41 -22.01
N ASP A 87 -5.61 2.03 -21.11
CA ASP A 87 -5.93 3.47 -21.12
C ASP A 87 -4.94 4.31 -20.30
N GLN A 88 -3.75 3.77 -20.01
CA GLN A 88 -2.72 4.51 -19.30
C GLN A 88 -2.20 5.69 -20.13
N PRO A 89 -1.92 6.85 -19.49
CA PRO A 89 -1.39 7.99 -20.20
C PRO A 89 0.04 7.73 -20.70
N PRO A 90 0.48 8.38 -21.78
CA PRO A 90 1.79 8.13 -22.40
C PRO A 90 2.98 8.48 -21.49
N ASP A 91 2.78 9.31 -20.47
CA ASP A 91 3.76 9.75 -19.48
C ASP A 91 3.71 8.95 -18.17
N ILE A 92 3.07 7.77 -18.16
CA ILE A 92 2.87 6.95 -16.95
C ILE A 92 4.17 6.63 -16.20
N GLU A 93 5.25 6.35 -16.92
CA GLU A 93 6.56 6.07 -16.34
C GLU A 93 7.06 7.26 -15.50
N HIS A 94 6.84 8.49 -16.02
CA HIS A 94 7.24 9.71 -15.35
C HIS A 94 6.40 9.94 -14.08
N GLN A 95 5.08 9.78 -14.18
CA GLN A 95 4.17 9.92 -13.04
C GLN A 95 4.49 8.94 -11.91
N ILE A 96 4.72 7.66 -12.23
CA ILE A 96 5.15 6.65 -11.25
C ILE A 96 6.47 7.10 -10.63
N ARG A 97 7.47 7.47 -11.44
CA ARG A 97 8.79 7.85 -10.92
C ARG A 97 8.71 9.05 -9.98
N GLU A 98 7.98 10.10 -10.33
CA GLU A 98 7.78 11.27 -9.47
C GLU A 98 7.11 10.89 -8.15
N MET A 99 6.08 10.04 -8.23
CA MET A 99 5.40 9.50 -7.05
C MET A 99 6.35 8.73 -6.14
N LEU A 100 7.13 7.79 -6.67
CA LEU A 100 8.12 7.02 -5.90
C LEU A 100 9.12 7.93 -5.18
N LEU A 101 9.62 8.96 -5.88
CA LEU A 101 10.60 9.91 -5.33
C LEU A 101 10.08 10.65 -4.10
N THR A 102 8.78 10.87 -3.95
CA THR A 102 8.22 11.50 -2.74
C THR A 102 8.34 10.62 -1.49
N TYR A 103 8.45 9.30 -1.66
CA TYR A 103 8.57 8.33 -0.58
C TYR A 103 10.03 7.96 -0.31
N ILE A 104 10.79 7.63 -1.35
CA ILE A 104 12.17 7.11 -1.19
C ILE A 104 13.20 8.20 -0.91
N SER A 105 12.88 9.49 -1.15
CA SER A 105 13.79 10.60 -0.87
C SER A 105 13.87 10.97 0.62
N ARG A 106 13.11 10.31 1.49
CA ARG A 106 13.14 10.55 2.94
C ARG A 106 14.41 9.93 3.53
N GLU A 107 15.19 10.68 4.31
CA GLU A 107 16.47 10.21 4.89
C GLU A 107 16.35 8.96 5.77
N THR A 108 15.19 8.74 6.39
CA THR A 108 14.90 7.60 7.25
C THR A 108 14.36 6.39 6.50
N CYS A 109 14.15 6.48 5.19
CA CYS A 109 13.61 5.40 4.37
C CYS A 109 14.69 4.37 4.04
N LEU A 110 14.43 3.11 4.39
CA LEU A 110 15.22 1.98 3.91
C LEU A 110 14.58 1.46 2.62
N VAL A 111 15.31 1.56 1.51
CA VAL A 111 14.82 1.11 0.19
C VAL A 111 15.21 -0.35 -0.05
N LEU A 112 14.19 -1.22 -0.20
CA LEU A 112 14.38 -2.60 -0.61
C LEU A 112 14.30 -2.70 -2.16
N ALA A 113 15.45 -2.72 -2.83
CA ALA A 113 15.51 -2.84 -4.28
C ALA A 113 15.29 -4.30 -4.72
N VAL A 114 14.04 -4.66 -5.05
CA VAL A 114 13.68 -6.00 -5.54
C VAL A 114 13.85 -6.07 -7.06
N THR A 115 14.69 -6.99 -7.55
CA THR A 115 14.87 -7.27 -8.98
C THR A 115 14.68 -8.76 -9.23
N PRO A 116 13.87 -9.18 -10.22
CA PRO A 116 13.69 -10.60 -10.50
C PRO A 116 14.97 -11.16 -11.14
N ALA A 117 15.25 -12.44 -10.89
CA ALA A 117 16.49 -13.09 -11.34
C ALA A 117 16.44 -13.62 -12.79
N ASN A 118 15.28 -13.58 -13.45
CA ASN A 118 14.99 -14.24 -14.72
C ASN A 118 15.28 -13.40 -15.96
#